data_AF-W4KH75-F1
#
_entry.id   AF-W4KH75-F1
#
_cell.length_a   1.000
_cell.length_b   1.000
_cell.length_c   1.000
_cell.angle_alpha   90.00
_cell.angle_beta   90.00
_cell.angle_gamma   90.00
#
_symmetry.space_group_name_H-M   'P 1'
#
loop_
_entity.id
_entity.type
_entity.pdbx_description
1 polymer ?
#
loop_
_entity_poly.entity_id
_entity_poly.type
_entity_poly.pdbx_seq_one_letter_code
_entity_poly.pdbx_strand_id
1 'polypeptide(L)'
;MPSRRSEQSEQHALGIQRQSQARQSLLCSLLVGKGTQAPRIHDQFCQVNQKTKLGVEAKKIMDAGGLVSDDIMVGMIKDQLENNEACKNGFVLDGFPRTVPQAEKLDSMLFERKEKLDSVVQLEIPDELLISRITGRLIHPASGRTYHREFHPPKKAMTDDVTGEPLIQRSDDNVETLTKRLKSFHSQTTPVVQYYKNKGLWHRIDAAQSPSVVWDNLRKVFTAKPR
;
A
#
# COMPACT_ATOMS: atom_id res chain seq x y z
N MET A 1 -1.09 54.20 -21.22
CA MET A 1 -2.52 53.99 -20.88
C MET A 1 -3.29 54.12 -22.19
N PRO A 2 -4.03 53.12 -22.72
CA PRO A 2 -4.71 52.01 -22.03
C PRO A 2 -4.50 50.59 -22.64
N SER A 3 -5.00 49.60 -21.88
CA SER A 3 -5.59 48.32 -22.30
C SER A 3 -4.71 47.13 -22.72
N ARG A 4 -4.25 46.40 -21.69
CA ARG A 4 -3.95 44.96 -21.74
C ARG A 4 -5.27 44.18 -21.90
N ARG A 5 -5.58 43.72 -23.12
CA ARG A 5 -6.68 42.76 -23.40
C ARG A 5 -6.36 41.95 -24.66
N SER A 6 -5.41 41.01 -24.58
CA SER A 6 -5.28 39.96 -25.62
C SER A 6 -4.39 38.76 -25.26
N GLU A 7 -4.02 38.54 -23.99
CA GLU A 7 -3.13 37.41 -23.63
C GLU A 7 -3.74 36.43 -22.60
N GLN A 8 -5.04 36.52 -22.31
CA GLN A 8 -5.70 35.68 -21.31
C GLN A 8 -6.59 34.55 -21.89
N SER A 9 -6.57 34.29 -23.19
CA SER A 9 -7.50 33.36 -23.83
C SER A 9 -6.92 32.02 -24.30
N GLU A 10 -5.72 31.62 -23.88
CA GLU A 10 -5.13 30.31 -24.27
C GLU A 10 -4.66 29.42 -23.10
N GLN A 11 -5.00 29.75 -21.85
CA GLN A 11 -4.77 28.86 -20.70
C GLN A 11 -6.01 28.04 -20.28
N HIS A 12 -7.06 28.02 -21.11
CA HIS A 12 -8.28 27.23 -20.88
C HIS A 12 -8.28 25.93 -21.71
N ALA A 13 -7.33 25.02 -21.46
CA ALA A 13 -7.39 23.68 -22.07
C ALA A 13 -6.58 22.58 -21.35
N LEU A 14 -6.35 22.67 -20.03
CA LEU A 14 -5.88 21.52 -19.24
C LEU A 14 -6.62 21.49 -17.89
N GLY A 15 -7.95 21.43 -17.99
CA GLY A 15 -8.80 21.07 -16.86
C GLY A 15 -8.60 19.60 -16.49
N ILE A 16 -7.56 19.31 -15.70
CA ILE A 16 -7.55 18.10 -14.89
C ILE A 16 -8.65 18.32 -13.85
N GLN A 17 -9.85 17.79 -14.13
CA GLN A 17 -10.90 17.65 -13.13
C GLN A 17 -10.34 16.86 -11.95
N ARG A 18 -9.89 17.56 -10.91
CA ARG A 18 -9.70 16.98 -9.57
C ARG A 18 -11.09 16.73 -8.96
N GLN A 19 -11.76 15.69 -9.46
CA GLN A 19 -12.92 15.09 -8.81
C GLN A 19 -12.76 13.57 -8.85
N SER A 20 -11.73 13.05 -8.20
CA SER A 20 -11.84 11.71 -7.65
C SER A 20 -12.22 11.88 -6.18
N GLN A 21 -13.47 11.59 -5.82
CA GLN A 21 -13.79 11.21 -4.44
C GLN A 21 -12.80 10.09 -4.09
N ALA A 22 -11.78 10.40 -3.28
CA ALA A 22 -10.95 9.34 -2.75
C ALA A 22 -11.82 8.50 -1.79
N ARG A 23 -11.37 7.30 -1.48
CA ARG A 23 -12.19 6.28 -0.82
C ARG A 23 -11.48 5.67 0.35
N GLN A 24 -12.24 5.07 1.24
CA GLN A 24 -11.74 4.41 2.42
C GLN A 24 -11.48 2.96 2.05
N SER A 25 -10.25 2.68 1.63
CA SER A 25 -9.88 1.37 1.09
C SER A 25 -8.78 0.72 1.92
N LEU A 26 -8.89 -0.58 2.09
CA LEU A 26 -7.90 -1.40 2.76
C LEU A 26 -7.14 -2.23 1.73
N LEU A 27 -5.82 -2.15 1.74
CA LEU A 27 -4.96 -3.04 0.97
C LEU A 27 -4.35 -4.11 1.89
N CYS A 28 -4.96 -5.29 1.88
CA CYS A 28 -4.41 -6.48 2.50
C CYS A 28 -3.53 -7.20 1.49
N SER A 29 -2.22 -6.94 1.53
CA SER A 29 -1.26 -7.87 0.94
C SER A 29 -0.15 -8.20 1.91
N LEU A 30 0.42 -9.39 1.79
CA LEU A 30 1.76 -9.63 2.27
C LEU A 30 2.69 -9.59 1.07
N LEU A 31 3.63 -8.66 1.14
CA LEU A 31 4.91 -8.72 0.45
C LEU A 31 4.92 -8.56 -1.09
N VAL A 32 3.81 -8.76 -1.81
CA VAL A 32 3.79 -8.60 -3.28
C VAL A 32 3.26 -7.25 -3.71
N GLY A 33 3.99 -6.63 -4.62
CA GLY A 33 3.55 -5.45 -5.36
C GLY A 33 3.40 -4.20 -4.51
N LYS A 34 3.47 -4.26 -3.17
CA LYS A 34 3.39 -3.08 -2.30
C LYS A 34 4.41 -2.03 -2.69
N GLY A 35 5.70 -2.35 -2.74
CA GLY A 35 6.72 -1.37 -3.13
C GLY A 35 6.54 -0.83 -4.55
N THR A 36 5.96 -1.63 -5.45
CA THR A 36 5.74 -1.24 -6.85
C THR A 36 4.48 -0.38 -7.03
N GLN A 37 3.41 -0.69 -6.31
CA GLN A 37 2.11 -0.02 -6.40
C GLN A 37 2.00 1.14 -5.39
N ALA A 38 2.71 1.09 -4.26
CA ALA A 38 2.62 2.09 -3.20
C ALA A 38 2.93 3.51 -3.68
N PRO A 39 3.92 3.78 -4.56
CA PRO A 39 4.11 5.11 -5.11
C PRO A 39 2.89 5.59 -5.90
N ARG A 40 2.33 4.72 -6.77
CA ARG A 40 1.12 5.04 -7.54
C ARG A 40 -0.11 5.24 -6.66
N ILE A 41 -0.22 4.48 -5.58
CA ILE A 41 -1.27 4.64 -4.58
C ILE A 41 -1.08 5.97 -3.84
N HIS A 42 0.15 6.30 -3.41
CA HIS A 42 0.47 7.52 -2.68
C HIS A 42 0.23 8.78 -3.51
N ASP A 43 0.54 8.73 -4.81
CA ASP A 43 0.28 9.85 -5.73
C ASP A 43 -1.22 10.13 -5.88
N GLN A 44 -2.07 9.13 -5.64
CA GLN A 44 -3.51 9.21 -5.87
C GLN A 44 -4.35 9.24 -4.58
N PHE A 45 -3.85 8.72 -3.47
CA PHE A 45 -4.58 8.51 -2.22
C PHE A 45 -3.72 8.77 -0.98
N CYS A 46 -4.35 9.23 0.12
CA CYS A 46 -3.66 9.42 1.39
C CYS A 46 -3.19 8.08 1.98
N GLN A 47 -1.95 8.04 2.47
CA GLN A 47 -1.44 6.95 3.31
C GLN A 47 -1.16 7.45 4.72
N VAL A 48 -1.51 6.63 5.71
CA VAL A 48 -1.24 6.89 7.14
C VAL A 48 0.27 6.95 7.34
N ASN A 49 0.78 8.14 7.69
CA ASN A 49 2.22 8.41 7.71
C ASN A 49 2.86 7.93 9.03
N GLN A 50 3.96 7.17 8.92
CA GLN A 50 4.66 6.59 10.08
C GLN A 50 5.59 7.58 10.81
N LYS A 51 5.71 8.83 10.34
CA LYS A 51 6.60 9.86 10.93
C LYS A 51 5.95 10.67 12.06
N THR A 52 4.76 10.31 12.54
CA THR A 52 4.14 10.93 13.73
C THR A 52 4.91 10.55 15.00
N LYS A 53 4.70 11.29 16.11
CA LYS A 53 5.31 10.95 17.40
C LYS A 53 5.01 9.50 17.80
N LEU A 54 3.77 9.07 17.63
CA LEU A 54 3.36 7.67 17.86
C LEU A 54 4.00 6.71 16.86
N GLY A 55 4.13 7.08 15.59
CA GLY A 55 4.80 6.25 14.57
C GLY A 55 6.29 6.03 14.85
N VAL A 56 6.96 7.02 15.43
CA VAL A 56 8.34 6.90 15.90
C VAL A 56 8.45 5.95 17.10
N GLU A 57 7.51 6.03 18.05
CA GLU A 57 7.45 5.11 19.20
C GLU A 57 7.14 3.67 18.78
N ALA A 58 6.16 3.49 17.88
CA ALA A 58 5.85 2.21 17.28
C ALA A 58 7.05 1.63 16.55
N LYS A 59 7.78 2.45 15.78
CA LYS A 59 9.01 2.03 15.11
C LYS A 59 10.08 1.57 16.09
N LYS A 60 10.29 2.28 17.22
CA LYS A 60 11.24 1.84 18.26
C LYS A 60 10.88 0.46 18.82
N ILE A 61 9.59 0.21 19.08
CA ILE A 61 9.10 -1.09 19.57
C ILE A 61 9.37 -2.18 18.51
N MET A 62 9.07 -1.91 17.24
CA MET A 62 9.31 -2.84 16.13
C MET A 62 10.80 -3.12 15.90
N ASP A 63 11.64 -2.09 15.93
CA ASP A 63 13.09 -2.20 15.77
C ASP A 63 13.72 -3.00 16.92
N ALA A 64 13.13 -2.93 18.12
CA ALA A 64 13.49 -3.75 19.28
C ALA A 64 12.92 -5.19 19.23
N GLY A 65 12.22 -5.57 18.16
CA GLY A 65 11.57 -6.88 18.04
C GLY A 65 10.30 -7.06 18.88
N GLY A 66 9.83 -5.98 19.51
CA GLY A 66 8.57 -5.95 20.24
C GLY A 66 7.36 -5.83 19.33
N LEU A 67 6.20 -6.24 19.84
CA LEU A 67 4.92 -6.10 19.15
C LEU A 67 4.27 -4.78 19.57
N VAL A 68 4.00 -3.91 18.60
CA VAL A 68 3.18 -2.71 18.82
C VAL A 68 1.76 -3.18 19.13
N SER A 69 1.17 -2.72 20.24
CA SER A 69 -0.18 -3.14 20.61
C SER A 69 -1.20 -2.66 19.58
N ASP A 70 -2.28 -3.43 19.44
CA ASP A 70 -3.36 -3.11 18.51
C ASP A 70 -3.96 -1.74 18.78
N ASP A 71 -4.04 -1.33 20.06
CA ASP A 71 -4.59 -0.03 20.46
C ASP A 71 -3.69 1.13 20.02
N ILE A 72 -2.37 0.97 20.08
CA ILE A 72 -1.43 1.98 19.58
C ILE A 72 -1.56 2.09 18.06
N MET A 73 -1.68 0.96 17.35
CA MET A 73 -1.84 0.95 15.89
C MET A 73 -3.13 1.65 15.45
N VAL A 74 -4.26 1.33 16.09
CA VAL A 74 -5.55 1.95 15.80
C VAL A 74 -5.55 3.43 16.18
N GLY A 75 -4.93 3.78 17.31
CA GLY A 75 -4.76 5.18 17.74
C GLY A 75 -3.96 6.01 16.73
N MET A 76 -2.88 5.45 16.17
CA MET A 76 -2.10 6.10 15.10
C MET A 76 -2.93 6.34 13.84
N ILE A 77 -3.73 5.37 13.44
CA ILE A 77 -4.60 5.51 12.27
C ILE A 77 -5.64 6.58 12.55
N LYS A 78 -6.31 6.54 13.71
CA LYS A 78 -7.29 7.54 14.12
C LYS A 78 -6.71 8.95 14.07
N ASP A 79 -5.55 9.17 14.69
CA ASP A 79 -4.85 10.46 14.65
C ASP A 79 -4.60 10.96 13.23
N GLN A 80 -4.14 10.09 12.33
CA GLN A 80 -3.95 10.45 10.93
C GLN A 80 -5.26 10.78 10.22
N LEU A 81 -6.36 10.07 10.49
CA LEU A 81 -7.65 10.38 9.90
C LEU A 81 -8.28 11.67 10.46
N GLU A 82 -7.92 12.10 11.67
CA GLU A 82 -8.39 13.38 12.26
C GLU A 82 -7.56 14.57 11.79
N ASN A 83 -6.24 14.42 11.78
CA ASN A 83 -5.32 15.54 11.68
C ASN A 83 -4.65 15.70 10.30
N ASN A 84 -4.81 14.71 9.41
CA ASN A 84 -4.24 14.79 8.06
C ASN A 84 -5.29 15.23 7.04
N GLU A 85 -5.17 16.47 6.59
CA GLU A 85 -6.01 17.07 5.54
C GLU A 85 -6.05 16.23 4.25
N ALA A 86 -4.96 15.54 3.90
CA ALA A 86 -4.91 14.68 2.72
C ALA A 86 -5.87 13.48 2.84
N CYS A 87 -6.15 13.03 4.06
CA CYS A 87 -6.99 11.86 4.34
C CYS A 87 -8.49 12.21 4.41
N LYS A 88 -8.88 13.49 4.38
CA LYS A 88 -10.29 13.92 4.39
C LYS A 88 -11.08 13.36 3.22
N ASN A 89 -10.42 13.21 2.08
CA ASN A 89 -11.06 12.66 0.90
C ASN A 89 -11.02 11.14 0.88
N GLY A 90 -10.43 10.44 1.86
CA GLY A 90 -10.26 8.99 1.85
C GLY A 90 -8.81 8.58 2.09
N PHE A 91 -8.60 7.29 2.36
CA PHE A 91 -7.32 6.75 2.79
C PHE A 91 -7.12 5.32 2.29
N VAL A 92 -5.85 4.95 2.13
CA VAL A 92 -5.43 3.55 1.92
C VAL A 92 -4.62 3.07 3.11
N LEU A 93 -5.11 2.02 3.77
CA LEU A 93 -4.34 1.32 4.79
C LEU A 93 -3.53 0.20 4.11
N ASP A 94 -2.21 0.30 4.18
CA ASP A 94 -1.31 -0.73 3.65
C ASP A 94 -0.79 -1.62 4.79
N GLY A 95 -1.22 -2.88 4.81
CA GLY A 95 -0.67 -3.89 5.73
C GLY A 95 -1.17 -3.81 7.17
N PHE A 96 -2.28 -3.11 7.40
CA PHE A 96 -3.08 -3.15 8.61
C PHE A 96 -4.56 -3.14 8.20
N PRO A 97 -5.46 -3.96 8.78
CA PRO A 97 -5.23 -4.89 9.88
C PRO A 97 -4.56 -6.20 9.43
N ARG A 98 -3.89 -6.86 10.37
CA ARG A 98 -3.24 -8.18 10.20
C ARG A 98 -3.92 -9.29 10.98
N THR A 99 -4.74 -8.96 11.98
CA THR A 99 -5.50 -9.89 12.83
C THR A 99 -6.98 -9.49 12.86
N VAL A 100 -7.86 -10.43 13.21
CA VAL A 100 -9.32 -10.14 13.33
C VAL A 100 -9.61 -9.10 14.41
N PRO A 101 -9.00 -9.15 15.61
CA PRO A 101 -9.20 -8.09 16.61
C PRO A 101 -8.82 -6.69 16.10
N GLN A 102 -7.76 -6.57 15.31
CA GLN A 102 -7.41 -5.29 14.68
C GLN A 102 -8.48 -4.83 13.68
N ALA A 103 -9.06 -5.75 12.91
CA ALA A 103 -10.13 -5.44 11.97
C ALA A 103 -11.41 -4.98 12.70
N GLU A 104 -11.78 -5.63 13.80
CA GLU A 104 -12.91 -5.23 14.63
C GLU A 104 -12.71 -3.84 15.26
N LYS A 105 -11.50 -3.55 15.77
CA LYS A 105 -11.16 -2.24 16.32
C LYS A 105 -11.15 -1.14 15.25
N LEU A 106 -10.62 -1.44 14.06
CA LEU A 106 -10.66 -0.52 12.92
C LEU A 106 -12.11 -0.17 12.54
N ASP A 107 -12.95 -1.18 12.40
CA ASP A 107 -14.35 -1.00 12.03
C ASP A 107 -15.13 -0.23 13.10
N SER A 108 -14.84 -0.48 14.39
CA SER A 108 -15.43 0.26 15.52
C SER A 108 -15.03 1.73 15.49
N MET A 109 -13.74 2.02 15.27
CA MET A 109 -13.22 3.39 15.16
C MET A 109 -13.82 4.14 13.98
N LEU A 110 -13.97 3.50 12.83
CA LEU A 110 -14.63 4.11 11.66
C LEU A 110 -16.12 4.34 11.92
N PHE A 111 -16.80 3.40 12.59
CA PHE A 111 -18.20 3.55 12.96
C PHE A 111 -18.45 4.75 13.87
N GLU A 112 -17.61 4.96 14.90
CA GLU A 112 -17.65 6.15 15.77
C GLU A 112 -17.53 7.46 14.98
N ARG A 113 -16.75 7.43 13.90
CA ARG A 113 -16.54 8.57 13.00
C ARG A 113 -17.63 8.73 11.95
N LYS A 114 -18.63 7.85 11.91
CA LYS A 114 -19.65 7.76 10.85
C LYS A 114 -19.04 7.54 9.46
N GLU A 115 -17.91 6.83 9.44
CA GLU A 115 -17.15 6.43 8.27
C GLU A 115 -17.29 4.90 8.07
N LYS A 116 -17.00 4.40 6.87
CA LYS A 116 -17.06 2.96 6.58
C LYS A 116 -16.04 2.58 5.52
N LEU A 117 -15.43 1.41 5.65
CA LEU A 117 -14.62 0.87 4.57
C LEU A 117 -15.48 0.61 3.33
N ASP A 118 -15.01 1.11 2.19
CA ASP A 118 -15.64 0.89 0.88
C ASP A 118 -15.19 -0.44 0.28
N SER A 119 -13.93 -0.82 0.48
CA SER A 119 -13.32 -1.97 -0.19
C SER A 119 -12.12 -2.51 0.57
N VAL A 120 -11.95 -3.83 0.51
CA VAL A 120 -10.80 -4.57 1.01
C VAL A 120 -10.20 -5.36 -0.13
N VAL A 121 -8.96 -5.05 -0.51
CA VAL A 121 -8.29 -5.71 -1.63
C VAL A 121 -7.28 -6.72 -1.13
N GLN A 122 -7.38 -7.95 -1.62
CA GLN A 122 -6.36 -8.98 -1.47
C GLN A 122 -5.57 -9.15 -2.77
N LEU A 123 -4.27 -8.86 -2.72
CA LEU A 123 -3.33 -9.23 -3.78
C LEU A 123 -2.93 -10.69 -3.56
N GLU A 124 -3.48 -11.59 -4.38
CA GLU A 124 -3.24 -13.03 -4.25
C GLU A 124 -2.16 -13.48 -5.23
N ILE A 125 -1.26 -14.33 -4.74
CA ILE A 125 -0.20 -14.95 -5.52
C ILE A 125 0.13 -16.33 -4.92
N PRO A 126 0.47 -17.34 -5.73
CA PRO A 126 0.93 -18.61 -5.20
C PRO A 126 2.22 -18.46 -4.37
N ASP A 127 2.31 -19.16 -3.24
CA ASP A 127 3.46 -19.11 -2.32
C ASP A 127 4.79 -19.43 -3.02
N GLU A 128 4.79 -20.39 -3.95
CA GLU A 128 5.99 -20.76 -4.72
C GLU A 128 6.48 -19.60 -5.60
N LEU A 129 5.56 -18.92 -6.28
CA LEU A 129 5.88 -17.74 -7.08
C LEU A 129 6.31 -16.57 -6.19
N LEU A 130 5.73 -16.44 -5.00
CA LEU A 130 6.16 -15.44 -4.02
C LEU A 130 7.60 -15.69 -3.59
N ILE A 131 7.96 -16.94 -3.29
CA ILE A 131 9.30 -17.32 -2.90
C ILE A 131 10.29 -16.96 -3.99
N SER A 132 10.04 -17.37 -5.23
CA SER A 132 10.86 -16.99 -6.38
C SER A 132 11.03 -15.47 -6.50
N ARG A 133 9.92 -14.71 -6.42
CA ARG A 133 9.94 -13.24 -6.54
C ARG A 133 10.73 -12.50 -5.47
N ILE A 134 10.69 -12.99 -4.24
CA ILE A 134 11.39 -12.35 -3.13
C ILE A 134 12.87 -12.72 -3.14
N THR A 135 13.20 -14.00 -3.34
CA THR A 135 14.61 -14.45 -3.34
C THR A 135 15.39 -13.94 -4.55
N GLY A 136 14.73 -13.61 -5.66
CA GLY A 136 15.34 -12.99 -6.82
C GLY A 136 15.37 -11.46 -6.81
N ARG A 137 14.81 -10.80 -5.79
CA ARG A 137 14.70 -9.33 -5.73
C ARG A 137 16.06 -8.66 -5.50
N LEU A 138 16.30 -7.61 -6.27
CA LEU A 138 17.43 -6.70 -6.11
C LEU A 138 16.89 -5.27 -5.94
N ILE A 139 17.55 -4.45 -5.14
CA ILE A 139 17.10 -3.09 -4.82
C ILE A 139 18.27 -2.14 -4.96
N HIS A 140 18.03 -1.01 -5.60
CA HIS A 140 18.96 0.11 -5.57
C HIS A 140 18.71 0.95 -4.29
N PRO A 141 19.63 0.99 -3.32
CA PRO A 141 19.37 1.60 -2.00
C PRO A 141 18.96 3.07 -2.05
N ALA A 142 19.60 3.87 -2.91
CA ALA A 142 19.38 5.31 -2.94
C ALA A 142 18.01 5.69 -3.51
N SER A 143 17.48 4.90 -4.45
CA SER A 143 16.22 5.21 -5.14
C SER A 143 15.04 4.33 -4.74
N GLY A 144 15.31 3.16 -4.14
CA GLY A 144 14.30 2.13 -3.92
C GLY A 144 13.86 1.39 -5.19
N ARG A 145 14.44 1.66 -6.37
CA ARG A 145 14.15 0.91 -7.61
C ARG A 145 14.42 -0.59 -7.39
N THR A 146 13.50 -1.41 -7.87
CA THR A 146 13.54 -2.86 -7.69
C THR A 146 13.76 -3.57 -9.02
N TYR A 147 14.66 -4.54 -9.01
CA TYR A 147 14.93 -5.46 -10.12
C TYR A 147 14.67 -6.89 -9.68
N HIS A 148 14.66 -7.82 -10.64
CA HIS A 148 14.59 -9.24 -10.37
C HIS A 148 15.56 -9.99 -11.27
N ARG A 149 16.33 -10.95 -10.73
CA ARG A 149 17.35 -11.70 -11.49
C ARG A 149 16.86 -12.41 -12.76
N GLU A 150 15.55 -12.61 -12.89
CA GLU A 150 14.91 -13.41 -13.94
C GLU A 150 13.78 -12.63 -14.61
N PHE A 151 12.79 -12.17 -13.84
CA PHE A 151 11.61 -11.49 -14.41
C PHE A 151 11.84 -10.03 -14.84
N HIS A 152 12.85 -9.36 -14.29
CA HIS A 152 13.18 -7.96 -14.61
C HIS A 152 14.67 -7.69 -14.31
N PRO A 153 15.59 -8.35 -15.05
CA PRO A 153 17.01 -8.26 -14.77
C PRO A 153 17.53 -6.86 -15.10
N PRO A 154 18.49 -6.34 -14.32
CA PRO A 154 19.19 -5.12 -14.72
C PRO A 154 19.97 -5.37 -16.03
N LYS A 155 20.17 -4.33 -16.83
CA LYS A 155 20.96 -4.39 -18.07
C LYS A 155 22.39 -4.86 -17.81
N LYS A 156 22.95 -4.47 -16.67
CA LYS A 156 24.25 -4.93 -16.17
C LYS A 156 24.06 -5.57 -14.80
N ALA A 157 24.66 -6.74 -14.60
CA ALA A 157 24.54 -7.49 -13.35
C ALA A 157 24.87 -6.62 -12.13
N MET A 158 23.99 -6.69 -11.12
CA MET A 158 24.13 -5.97 -9.84
C MET A 158 24.31 -4.45 -9.97
N THR A 159 23.83 -3.85 -11.06
CA THR A 159 24.00 -2.43 -11.37
C THR A 159 22.66 -1.79 -11.70
N ASP A 160 22.37 -0.63 -11.13
CA ASP A 160 21.17 0.16 -11.45
C ASP A 160 21.23 0.73 -12.87
N ASP A 161 20.16 0.57 -13.63
CA ASP A 161 20.10 0.93 -15.05
C ASP A 161 20.12 2.44 -15.31
N VAL A 162 19.81 3.26 -14.29
CA VAL A 162 19.69 4.72 -14.42
C VAL A 162 20.94 5.41 -13.89
N THR A 163 21.41 5.01 -12.71
CA THR A 163 22.55 5.68 -12.03
C THR A 163 23.87 4.95 -12.21
N GLY A 164 23.86 3.67 -12.59
CA GLY A 164 25.07 2.85 -12.63
C GLY A 164 25.60 2.42 -11.25
N GLU A 165 24.86 2.72 -10.18
CA GLU A 165 25.22 2.39 -8.80
C GLU A 165 24.92 0.91 -8.47
N PRO A 166 25.55 0.33 -7.43
CA PRO A 166 25.35 -1.07 -7.09
C PRO A 166 23.94 -1.36 -6.57
N LEU A 167 23.39 -2.49 -7.01
CA LEU A 167 22.20 -3.09 -6.43
C LEU A 167 22.58 -3.96 -5.24
N ILE A 168 21.65 -4.11 -4.30
CA ILE A 168 21.79 -5.02 -3.16
C ILE A 168 20.63 -6.01 -3.12
N GLN A 169 20.86 -7.16 -2.48
CA GLN A 169 19.79 -8.01 -1.99
C GLN A 169 19.56 -7.70 -0.51
N ARG A 170 18.30 -7.63 -0.07
CA ARG A 170 18.02 -7.42 1.35
C ARG A 170 18.37 -8.68 2.15
N SER A 171 18.85 -8.50 3.37
CA SER A 171 19.19 -9.62 4.26
C SER A 171 17.97 -10.49 4.60
N ASP A 172 16.76 -9.92 4.61
CA ASP A 172 15.51 -10.62 4.89
C ASP A 172 14.84 -11.28 3.67
N ASP A 173 15.43 -11.14 2.47
CA ASP A 173 14.95 -11.76 1.22
C ASP A 173 15.49 -13.19 1.08
N ASN A 174 15.24 -14.03 2.08
CA ASN A 174 15.63 -15.44 2.12
C ASN A 174 14.43 -16.36 2.39
N VAL A 175 14.56 -17.62 1.97
CA VAL A 175 13.48 -18.63 2.06
C VAL A 175 12.99 -18.82 3.49
N GLU A 176 13.91 -18.92 4.46
CA GLU A 176 13.55 -19.17 5.86
C GLU A 176 12.66 -18.05 6.43
N THR A 177 13.07 -16.80 6.23
CA THR A 177 12.34 -15.61 6.68
C THR A 177 10.99 -15.52 6.00
N LEU A 178 10.94 -15.81 4.70
CA LEU A 178 9.71 -15.77 3.93
C LEU A 178 8.73 -16.87 4.35
N THR A 179 9.19 -18.09 4.59
CA THR A 179 8.35 -19.20 5.08
C THR A 179 7.72 -18.86 6.42
N LYS A 180 8.48 -18.25 7.35
CA LYS A 180 7.94 -17.76 8.63
C LYS A 180 6.87 -16.68 8.41
N ARG A 181 7.10 -15.73 7.50
CA ARG A 181 6.14 -14.67 7.15
C ARG A 181 4.87 -15.23 6.52
N LEU A 182 4.98 -16.17 5.59
CA LEU A 182 3.87 -16.88 4.96
C LEU A 182 3.04 -17.65 5.99
N LYS A 183 3.68 -18.39 6.89
CA LYS A 183 2.97 -19.09 7.96
C LYS A 183 2.19 -18.13 8.88
N SER A 184 2.79 -16.98 9.21
CA SER A 184 2.12 -15.95 9.99
C SER A 184 0.93 -15.34 9.22
N PHE A 185 1.07 -15.11 7.92
CA PHE A 185 -0.02 -14.66 7.05
C PHE A 185 -1.23 -15.59 7.11
N HIS A 186 -0.98 -16.86 6.85
CA HIS A 186 -2.02 -17.85 6.67
C HIS A 186 -2.74 -18.10 7.99
N SER A 187 -2.03 -17.98 9.11
CA SER A 187 -2.63 -18.14 10.43
C SER A 187 -3.34 -16.89 10.95
N GLN A 188 -2.87 -15.68 10.67
CA GLN A 188 -3.40 -14.45 11.28
C GLN A 188 -4.22 -13.58 10.32
N THR A 189 -3.77 -13.45 9.06
CA THR A 189 -4.34 -12.52 8.09
C THR A 189 -5.38 -13.17 7.17
N THR A 190 -5.28 -14.47 6.88
CA THR A 190 -6.36 -15.19 6.17
C THR A 190 -7.71 -15.11 6.89
N PRO A 191 -7.79 -15.20 8.23
CA PRO A 191 -9.03 -14.91 8.96
C PRO A 191 -9.60 -13.50 8.74
N VAL A 192 -8.73 -12.49 8.58
CA VAL A 192 -9.15 -11.10 8.26
C VAL A 192 -9.80 -11.03 6.88
N VAL A 193 -9.26 -11.77 5.91
CA VAL A 193 -9.88 -11.90 4.59
C VAL A 193 -11.29 -12.47 4.72
N GLN A 194 -11.47 -13.52 5.52
CA GLN A 194 -12.80 -14.12 5.71
C GLN A 194 -13.76 -13.15 6.41
N TYR A 195 -13.27 -12.40 7.41
CA TYR A 195 -14.03 -11.36 8.10
C TYR A 195 -14.62 -10.34 7.11
N TYR A 196 -13.80 -9.79 6.20
CA TYR A 196 -14.26 -8.80 5.23
C TYR A 196 -15.02 -9.39 4.02
N LYS A 197 -14.79 -10.67 3.68
CA LYS A 197 -15.63 -11.42 2.73
C LYS A 197 -17.06 -11.51 3.24
N ASN A 198 -17.25 -11.84 4.52
CA ASN A 198 -18.58 -11.94 5.13
C ASN A 198 -19.33 -10.60 5.14
N LYS A 199 -18.58 -9.47 5.11
CA LYS A 199 -19.15 -8.11 4.99
C LYS A 199 -19.40 -7.65 3.56
N GLY A 200 -19.05 -8.46 2.56
CA GLY A 200 -19.22 -8.11 1.14
C GLY A 200 -18.27 -7.02 0.63
N LEU A 201 -17.19 -6.71 1.38
CA LEU A 201 -16.23 -5.66 1.05
C LEU A 201 -14.98 -6.19 0.32
N TRP A 202 -14.80 -7.50 0.26
CA TRP A 202 -13.57 -8.11 -0.24
C TRP A 202 -13.51 -8.21 -1.76
N HIS A 203 -12.34 -7.88 -2.32
CA HIS A 203 -11.99 -7.98 -3.73
C HIS A 203 -10.67 -8.75 -3.89
N ARG A 204 -10.69 -9.76 -4.76
CA ARG A 204 -9.51 -10.52 -5.19
C ARG A 204 -8.84 -9.84 -6.36
N ILE A 205 -7.52 -9.68 -6.31
CA ILE A 205 -6.70 -9.29 -7.45
C ILE A 205 -5.55 -10.29 -7.58
N ASP A 206 -5.43 -10.87 -8.77
CA ASP A 206 -4.30 -11.73 -9.11
C ASP A 206 -3.03 -10.86 -9.27
N ALA A 207 -2.10 -11.04 -8.34
CA ALA A 207 -0.84 -10.33 -8.28
C ALA A 207 0.29 -11.04 -9.02
N ALA A 208 0.05 -12.21 -9.62
CA ALA A 208 1.02 -12.88 -10.50
C ALA A 208 1.18 -12.16 -11.85
N GLN A 209 0.26 -11.28 -12.21
CA GLN A 209 0.27 -10.52 -13.47
C GLN A 209 1.32 -9.41 -13.48
N SER A 210 1.47 -8.74 -14.63
CA SER A 210 2.40 -7.63 -14.77
C SER A 210 1.97 -6.43 -13.92
N PRO A 211 2.91 -5.55 -13.49
CA PRO A 211 2.59 -4.40 -12.64
C PRO A 211 1.54 -3.45 -13.20
N SER A 212 1.45 -3.29 -14.53
CA SER A 212 0.42 -2.47 -15.18
C SER A 212 -0.97 -3.06 -15.02
N VAL A 213 -1.12 -4.37 -15.26
CA VAL A 213 -2.42 -5.04 -15.16
C VAL A 213 -2.90 -5.10 -13.71
N VAL A 214 -2.00 -5.36 -12.77
CA VAL A 214 -2.31 -5.30 -11.32
C VAL A 214 -2.79 -3.90 -10.94
N TRP A 215 -2.15 -2.85 -11.46
CA TRP A 215 -2.55 -1.46 -11.21
C TRP A 215 -3.92 -1.13 -11.80
N ASP A 216 -4.20 -1.57 -13.03
CA ASP A 216 -5.51 -1.36 -13.65
C ASP A 216 -6.64 -2.02 -12.84
N ASN A 217 -6.41 -3.23 -12.34
CA ASN A 217 -7.38 -3.94 -11.51
C ASN A 217 -7.57 -3.25 -10.15
N LEU A 218 -6.48 -2.80 -9.51
CA LEU A 218 -6.53 -2.04 -8.26
C LEU A 218 -7.35 -0.76 -8.42
N ARG A 219 -7.05 0.03 -9.46
CA ARG A 219 -7.74 1.28 -9.75
C ARG A 219 -9.23 1.06 -9.98
N LYS A 220 -9.62 0.00 -10.69
CA LYS A 220 -11.03 -0.35 -10.91
C LYS A 220 -11.77 -0.56 -9.59
N VAL A 221 -11.16 -1.27 -8.64
CA VAL A 221 -11.76 -1.45 -7.30
C VAL A 221 -11.87 -0.10 -6.58
N PHE A 222 -10.79 0.69 -6.55
CA PHE A 222 -10.78 1.98 -5.86
C PHE A 222 -11.68 3.05 -6.51
N THR A 223 -12.13 2.86 -7.76
CA THR A 223 -12.98 3.81 -8.50
C THR A 223 -14.41 3.32 -8.77
N ALA A 224 -14.73 2.04 -8.54
CA ALA A 224 -16.09 1.48 -8.69
C ALA A 224 -17.08 2.01 -7.63
N LYS A 225 -18.21 2.62 -8.01
CA LYS A 225 -19.15 3.25 -7.05
C LYS A 225 -19.49 2.33 -5.84
N PRO A 226 -19.60 2.89 -4.62
CA PRO A 226 -19.99 2.12 -3.44
C PRO A 226 -21.31 1.39 -3.68
N ARG A 227 -21.42 0.16 -3.17
CA ARG A 227 -22.69 -0.58 -3.11
C ARG A 227 -23.54 -0.10 -1.94
#